data_AF-A0A536WBG6-F1
#
_entry.id   AF-A0A536WBG6-F1
#
_cell.length_a   1.000
_cell.length_b   1.000
_cell.length_c   1.000
_cell.angle_alpha   90.00
_cell.angle_beta   90.00
_cell.angle_gamma   90.00
#
_symmetry.space_group_name_H-M   'P 1'
#
loop_
_entity.id
_entity.type
_entity.pdbx_description
1 polymer ?
#
loop_
_entity_poly.entity_id
_entity_poly.type
_entity_poly.pdbx_seq_one_letter_code
_entity_poly.pdbx_strand_id
1 'polypeptide(L)'
;PPRWLLWIFAGFTFSGWIATLAGWLVTEIGRQPWLVTGILRTADAVGPAGGAKLGASLTAYVLTYTALLAAYMVTLTHMARKS
;
A
#
# COMPACT_ATOMS: atom_id res chain seq x y z
N PRO A 1 -24.75 -8.39 -21.34
CA PRO A 1 -24.86 -8.43 -19.86
C PRO A 1 -25.56 -7.16 -19.36
N PRO A 2 -26.30 -7.20 -18.24
CA PRO A 2 -26.94 -6.00 -17.71
C PRO A 2 -25.88 -5.03 -17.17
N ARG A 3 -26.10 -3.72 -17.37
CA ARG A 3 -25.08 -2.67 -17.11
C ARG A 3 -24.59 -2.64 -15.66
N TRP A 4 -25.46 -2.96 -14.69
CA TRP A 4 -25.10 -2.99 -13.27
C TRP A 4 -24.02 -4.04 -12.96
N LEU A 5 -24.05 -5.19 -13.62
CA LEU A 5 -23.08 -6.27 -13.43
C LEU A 5 -21.68 -5.84 -13.94
N LEU A 6 -21.62 -5.08 -15.02
CA LEU A 6 -20.36 -4.54 -15.55
C LEU A 6 -19.72 -3.52 -14.60
N TRP A 7 -20.53 -2.66 -13.97
CA TRP A 7 -20.04 -1.72 -12.96
C TRP A 7 -19.51 -2.42 -11.71
N ILE A 8 -20.16 -3.52 -11.29
CA ILE A 8 -19.67 -4.36 -10.20
C ILE A 8 -18.30 -4.95 -10.56
N PHE A 9 -18.17 -5.61 -11.70
CA PHE A 9 -16.88 -6.18 -12.11
C PHE A 9 -15.79 -5.13 -12.29
N ALA A 10 -16.13 -3.94 -12.80
CA ALA A 10 -15.19 -2.82 -12.85
C ALA A 10 -14.71 -2.38 -11.46
N GLY A 11 -15.62 -2.29 -10.47
CA GLY A 11 -15.26 -1.98 -9.08
C GLY A 11 -14.37 -3.06 -8.43
N PHE A 12 -14.59 -4.33 -8.74
CA PHE A 12 -13.78 -5.45 -8.24
C PHE A 12 -12.34 -5.48 -8.78
N THR A 13 -11.98 -4.62 -9.75
CA THR A 13 -10.61 -4.51 -10.28
C THR A 13 -9.56 -4.31 -9.20
N PHE A 14 -9.89 -3.65 -8.08
CA PHE A 14 -8.96 -3.41 -6.97
C PHE A 14 -9.04 -4.43 -5.84
N SER A 15 -9.97 -5.39 -5.90
CA SER A 15 -10.21 -6.33 -4.80
C SER A 15 -9.00 -7.20 -4.48
N GLY A 16 -8.26 -7.64 -5.51
CA GLY A 16 -7.03 -8.41 -5.32
C GLY A 16 -5.96 -7.62 -4.56
N TRP A 17 -5.80 -6.33 -4.86
CA TRP A 17 -4.86 -5.45 -4.17
C TRP A 17 -5.22 -5.29 -2.68
N ILE A 18 -6.50 -5.08 -2.39
CA ILE A 18 -7.00 -5.00 -1.01
C ILE A 18 -6.75 -6.32 -0.28
N ALA A 19 -7.03 -7.46 -0.90
CA ALA A 19 -6.83 -8.77 -0.30
C ALA A 19 -5.35 -9.04 0.03
N THR A 20 -4.43 -8.68 -0.87
CA THR A 20 -2.99 -8.83 -0.64
C THR A 20 -2.51 -7.95 0.51
N LEU A 21 -2.91 -6.67 0.55
CA LEU A 21 -2.54 -5.76 1.63
C LEU A 21 -3.11 -6.21 2.97
N ALA A 22 -4.38 -6.65 3.00
CA ALA A 22 -5.01 -7.16 4.20
C ALA A 22 -4.26 -8.38 4.75
N GLY A 23 -3.89 -9.33 3.88
CA GLY A 23 -3.10 -10.49 4.26
C GLY A 23 -1.76 -10.09 4.88
N TRP A 24 -1.03 -9.17 4.23
CA TRP A 24 0.26 -8.69 4.72
C TRP A 24 0.15 -7.95 6.07
N LEU A 25 -0.87 -7.10 6.22
CA LEU A 25 -1.13 -6.39 7.47
C LEU A 25 -1.44 -7.35 8.62
N VAL A 26 -2.26 -8.37 8.39
CA VAL A 26 -2.55 -9.40 9.41
C VAL A 26 -1.27 -10.10 9.84
N THR A 27 -0.41 -10.47 8.90
CA THR A 27 0.85 -11.16 9.23
C THR A 27 1.86 -10.26 9.95
N GLU A 28 1.99 -8.98 9.56
CA GLU A 28 2.99 -8.08 10.14
C GLU A 28 2.55 -7.54 11.51
N ILE A 29 1.27 -7.18 11.65
CA ILE A 29 0.69 -6.71 12.91
C ILE A 29 0.58 -7.88 13.90
N GLY A 30 0.17 -9.08 13.43
CA GLY A 30 0.03 -10.26 14.28
C GLY A 30 1.32 -10.73 14.95
N ARG A 31 2.47 -10.28 14.44
CA ARG A 31 3.81 -10.62 14.97
C ARG A 31 4.32 -9.59 15.99
N GLN A 32 3.68 -8.43 16.10
CA GLN A 32 3.97 -7.47 17.17
C GLN A 32 3.75 -8.13 18.54
N PRO A 33 4.61 -7.91 19.55
CA PRO A 33 5.65 -6.88 19.64
C PRO A 33 7.06 -7.31 19.16
N TRP A 34 7.18 -8.42 18.44
CA TRP A 34 8.47 -9.02 18.10
C TRP A 34 8.90 -8.71 16.67
N LEU A 35 10.17 -8.36 16.49
CA LEU A 35 10.86 -8.29 15.19
C LEU A 35 11.59 -9.61 14.87
N VAL A 36 11.99 -10.37 15.89
CA VAL A 36 12.31 -11.79 15.77
C VAL A 36 11.80 -12.46 17.04
N THR A 37 10.92 -13.45 16.90
CA THR A 37 10.20 -14.06 18.03
C THR A 37 11.18 -14.57 19.09
N GLY A 38 11.05 -14.07 20.31
CA GLY A 38 11.89 -14.46 21.45
C GLY A 38 13.32 -13.91 21.42
N ILE A 39 13.70 -13.12 20.41
CA ILE A 39 15.06 -12.60 20.24
C ILE A 39 15.08 -11.07 20.26
N LEU A 40 14.29 -10.42 19.40
CA LEU A 40 14.34 -8.96 19.21
C LEU A 40 12.94 -8.36 19.23
N ARG A 41 12.71 -7.35 20.08
CA ARG A 41 11.46 -6.60 20.11
C ARG A 41 11.51 -5.41 19.16
N THR A 42 10.33 -4.97 18.70
CA THR A 42 10.20 -3.84 17.78
C THR A 42 10.66 -2.52 18.41
N ALA A 43 10.43 -2.34 19.72
CA ALA A 43 10.87 -1.15 20.45
C ALA A 43 12.40 -1.02 20.55
N ASP A 44 13.11 -2.16 20.64
CA ASP A 44 14.57 -2.18 20.78
C ASP A 44 15.28 -1.95 19.43
N ALA A 45 14.55 -2.05 18.32
CA ALA A 45 15.06 -1.89 16.96
C ALA A 45 14.92 -0.44 16.41
N VAL A 46 14.47 0.52 17.23
CA VAL A 46 14.27 1.91 16.79
C VAL A 46 15.62 2.61 16.60
N GLY A 47 15.86 3.13 15.39
CA GLY A 47 17.09 3.85 15.06
C GLY A 47 17.17 5.27 15.64
N PRO A 48 18.36 5.90 15.66
CA PRO A 48 18.60 7.19 16.32
C PRO A 48 18.05 8.42 15.57
N ALA A 49 17.19 8.22 14.57
CA ALA A 49 16.72 9.31 13.73
C ALA A 49 15.69 10.17 14.48
N GLY A 50 15.92 11.48 14.51
CA GLY A 50 14.98 12.43 15.12
C GLY A 50 13.63 12.45 14.40
N GLY A 51 12.55 12.62 15.16
CA GLY A 51 11.16 12.53 14.65
C GLY A 51 10.86 13.46 13.47
N ALA A 52 11.46 14.67 13.45
CA ALA A 52 11.30 15.61 12.34
C ALA A 52 11.88 15.09 11.02
N LYS A 53 13.06 14.46 11.05
CA LYS A 53 13.70 13.88 9.85
C LYS A 53 12.92 12.67 9.33
N LEU A 54 12.47 11.80 10.24
CA LEU A 54 11.62 10.65 9.91
C LEU A 54 10.31 11.11 9.26
N GLY A 55 9.61 12.06 9.88
CA GLY A 55 8.36 12.61 9.34
C GLY A 55 8.54 13.19 7.94
N ALA A 56 9.55 14.04 7.74
CA ALA A 56 9.83 14.62 6.43
C ALA A 56 10.11 13.55 5.36
N SER A 57 10.92 12.53 5.68
CA SER A 57 11.23 11.44 4.75
C SER A 57 9.99 10.59 4.41
N LEU A 58 9.15 10.29 5.39
CA LEU A 58 7.91 9.53 5.20
C LEU A 58 6.93 10.31 4.33
N THR A 59 6.76 11.62 4.59
CA THR A 59 5.90 12.47 3.76
C THR A 59 6.39 12.52 2.32
N ALA A 60 7.70 12.71 2.11
CA ALA A 60 8.28 12.69 0.76
C ALA A 60 8.00 11.35 0.06
N TYR A 61 8.19 10.23 0.76
CA TYR A 61 7.92 8.89 0.23
C TYR A 61 6.45 8.73 -0.17
N VAL A 62 5.51 9.07 0.72
CA VAL A 62 4.07 8.98 0.43
C VAL A 62 3.71 9.81 -0.80
N LEU A 63 4.17 11.08 -0.87
CA LEU A 63 3.89 11.96 -2.01
C LEU A 63 4.43 11.38 -3.33
N THR A 64 5.67 10.89 -3.34
CA THR A 64 6.27 10.30 -4.54
C THR A 64 5.49 9.07 -5.01
N TYR A 65 5.15 8.14 -4.11
CA TYR A 65 4.42 6.93 -4.49
C TYR A 65 2.98 7.22 -4.92
N THR A 66 2.31 8.18 -4.29
CA THR A 66 0.97 8.63 -4.74
C THR A 66 1.03 9.25 -6.13
N ALA A 67 2.04 10.08 -6.42
CA ALA A 67 2.21 10.68 -7.75
C ALA A 67 2.48 9.60 -8.82
N LEU A 68 3.34 8.62 -8.52
CA LEU A 68 3.61 7.49 -9.42
C LEU A 68 2.36 6.64 -9.67
N LEU A 69 1.59 6.34 -8.64
CA LEU A 69 0.34 5.59 -8.78
C LEU A 69 -0.67 6.34 -9.65
N ALA A 70 -0.82 7.66 -9.46
CA ALA A 70 -1.70 8.48 -10.27
C ALA A 70 -1.25 8.51 -11.74
N ALA A 71 0.05 8.69 -12.00
CA ALA A 71 0.60 8.64 -13.35
C ALA A 71 0.34 7.29 -14.02
N TYR A 72 0.53 6.18 -13.29
CA TYR A 72 0.25 4.83 -13.79
C TYR A 72 -1.24 4.63 -14.15
N MET A 73 -2.16 5.09 -13.31
CA MET A 73 -3.59 5.00 -13.59
C MET A 73 -3.99 5.83 -14.83
N VAL A 74 -3.40 7.02 -14.99
CA VAL A 74 -3.63 7.87 -16.17
C VAL A 74 -3.10 7.20 -17.44
N THR A 75 -1.88 6.65 -17.42
CA THR A 75 -1.30 6.00 -18.60
C THR A 75 -2.08 4.74 -18.99
N LEU A 76 -2.49 3.91 -18.03
CA LEU A 76 -3.32 2.75 -18.29
C LEU A 76 -4.66 3.13 -18.92
N THR A 77 -5.37 4.10 -18.35
CA THR A 77 -6.66 4.53 -18.88
C THR A 77 -6.54 5.22 -20.24
N HIS A 78 -5.43 5.92 -20.49
CA HIS A 78 -5.12 6.48 -21.81
C HIS A 78 -4.90 5.38 -22.86
N MET A 79 -4.09 4.36 -22.55
CA MET A 79 -3.84 3.23 -23.46
C MET A 79 -5.10 2.41 -23.72
N ALA A 80 -5.90 2.15 -22.67
CA ALA A 80 -7.14 1.39 -22.76
C ALA A 80 -8.21 2.09 -23.62
N ARG A 81 -8.26 3.42 -23.64
CA ARG A 81 -9.20 4.17 -24.50
C ARG A 81 -8.75 4.27 -25.97
N LYS A 82 -7.46 4.04 -26.22
CA LYS A 82 -6.87 4.10 -27.56
C LYS A 82 -7.00 2.77 -28.32
N SER A 83 -7.34 1.68 -27.62
CA SER A 83 -7.61 0.35 -28.17
C SER A 83 -9.10 0.17 -28.43
#